data_AF-A0A6N7PV93-F1
#
_entry.id   AF-A0A6N7PV93-F1
#
_cell.length_a   1.000
_cell.length_b   1.000
_cell.length_c   1.000
_cell.angle_alpha   90.00
_cell.angle_beta   90.00
_cell.angle_gamma   90.00
#
_symmetry.space_group_name_H-M   'P 1'
#
loop_
_entity.id
_entity.type
_entity.pdbx_description
1 polymer ?
#
loop_
_entity_poly.entity_id
_entity_poly.type
_entity_poly.pdbx_seq_one_letter_code
_entity_poly.pdbx_strand_id
1 'polypeptide(L)'
;MATQQQTQQQKTGASNLEYDIVAEMHELLQGNSALEQYIQDARQAGDKDAERCFQQIHDQNKQNVTELRTLLAKCIGAAQAS
;
A
#
# COMPACT_ATOMS: atom_id res chain seq x y z
N MET A 1 19.53 25.95 12.36
CA MET A 1 19.83 25.13 11.17
C MET A 1 18.50 24.58 10.70
N ALA A 2 17.85 25.29 9.78
CA ALA A 2 16.51 24.98 9.31
C ALA A 2 16.59 24.61 7.83
N THR A 3 15.76 23.63 7.47
CA THR A 3 15.21 23.41 6.13
C THR A 3 16.14 22.77 5.10
N GLN A 4 16.24 21.43 5.16
CA GLN A 4 16.45 20.60 3.97
C GLN A 4 15.28 19.61 3.83
N GLN A 5 14.10 20.14 3.54
CA GLN A 5 12.92 19.38 3.12
C GLN A 5 12.19 20.18 2.04
N GLN A 6 12.84 20.47 0.91
CA GLN A 6 12.17 21.21 -0.16
C GLN A 6 12.89 21.14 -1.52
N THR A 7 13.30 19.96 -1.98
CA THR A 7 13.75 19.81 -3.38
C THR A 7 13.60 18.37 -3.85
N GLN A 8 12.36 17.96 -4.11
CA GLN A 8 12.08 16.86 -5.04
C GLN A 8 10.61 16.92 -5.53
N GLN A 9 10.07 18.12 -5.68
CA GLN A 9 8.88 18.32 -6.50
C GLN A 9 9.36 18.86 -7.85
N GLN A 10 8.88 18.24 -8.93
CA GLN A 10 9.04 18.61 -10.34
C GLN A 10 10.12 17.85 -11.12
N LYS A 11 9.69 16.74 -11.75
CA LYS A 11 9.85 16.55 -13.20
C LYS A 11 8.78 15.57 -13.72
N THR A 12 8.06 16.03 -14.75
CA THR A 12 7.03 15.38 -15.60
C THR A 12 5.60 15.33 -15.05
N GLY A 13 4.68 15.97 -15.79
CA GLY A 13 3.27 16.23 -15.45
C GLY A 13 2.30 15.04 -15.56
N ALA A 14 2.78 13.83 -15.30
CA ALA A 14 1.99 12.67 -14.86
C ALA A 14 2.67 12.19 -13.56
N SER A 15 2.59 13.07 -12.54
CA SER A 15 1.73 13.01 -11.36
C SER A 15 2.30 12.11 -10.26
N ASN A 16 2.80 12.78 -9.22
CA ASN A 16 3.23 12.18 -7.95
C ASN A 16 2.17 11.20 -7.44
N LEU A 17 0.89 11.47 -7.69
CA LEU A 17 -0.22 10.67 -7.22
C LEU A 17 -0.29 9.27 -7.86
N GLU A 18 -0.06 9.10 -9.16
CA GLU A 18 -0.05 7.74 -9.74
C GLU A 18 1.11 6.92 -9.19
N TYR A 19 2.28 7.56 -9.07
CA TYR A 19 3.45 6.94 -8.46
C TYR A 19 3.18 6.55 -6.99
N ASP A 20 2.63 7.47 -6.20
CA ASP A 20 2.29 7.24 -4.78
C ASP A 20 1.29 6.08 -4.64
N ILE A 21 0.27 6.00 -5.50
CA ILE A 21 -0.71 4.91 -5.50
C ILE A 21 -0.05 3.57 -5.82
N VAL A 22 0.82 3.51 -6.82
CA VAL A 22 1.52 2.27 -7.19
C VAL A 22 2.52 1.86 -6.10
N ALA A 23 3.24 2.81 -5.53
CA ALA A 23 4.17 2.58 -4.43
C ALA A 23 3.46 2.01 -3.20
N GLU A 24 2.34 2.62 -2.78
CA GLU A 24 1.52 2.11 -1.67
C GLU A 24 0.99 0.70 -1.93
N MET A 25 0.47 0.43 -3.14
CA MET A 25 0.02 -0.92 -3.50
C MET A 25 1.16 -1.95 -3.37
N HIS A 26 2.37 -1.59 -3.76
CA HIS A 26 3.54 -2.46 -3.61
C HIS A 26 3.87 -2.70 -2.13
N GLU A 27 3.90 -1.66 -1.29
CA GLU A 27 4.17 -1.79 0.15
C GLU A 27 3.13 -2.66 0.86
N LEU A 28 1.84 -2.51 0.56
CA LEU A 28 0.77 -3.33 1.13
C LEU A 28 0.91 -4.81 0.73
N LEU A 29 1.25 -5.09 -0.54
CA LEU A 29 1.46 -6.46 -1.02
C LEU A 29 2.71 -7.10 -0.40
N GLN A 30 3.79 -6.32 -0.27
CA GLN A 30 5.01 -6.77 0.40
C GLN A 30 4.76 -7.04 1.89
N GLY A 31 4.03 -6.15 2.58
CA GLY A 31 3.62 -6.33 3.97
C GLY A 31 2.75 -7.57 4.18
N ASN A 32 1.89 -7.90 3.21
CA ASN A 32 1.10 -9.13 3.25
C ASN A 32 1.95 -10.40 3.21
N SER A 33 3.04 -10.41 2.43
CA SER A 33 3.97 -11.54 2.45
C SER A 33 4.60 -11.75 3.82
N ALA A 34 4.92 -10.67 4.54
CA ALA A 34 5.40 -10.77 5.92
C ALA A 34 4.30 -11.25 6.89
N LEU A 35 3.07 -10.75 6.73
CA LEU A 35 1.93 -11.15 7.55
C LEU A 35 1.60 -12.64 7.43
N GLU A 36 1.81 -13.26 6.26
CA GLU A 36 1.65 -14.71 6.09
C GLU A 36 2.57 -15.50 7.04
N GLN A 37 3.81 -15.04 7.23
CA GLN A 37 4.72 -15.64 8.21
C GLN A 37 4.26 -15.37 9.65
N TYR A 38 3.85 -14.14 9.96
CA TYR A 38 3.40 -13.79 11.32
C TYR A 38 2.14 -14.54 11.75
N ILE A 39 1.23 -14.81 10.82
CA ILE A 39 0.05 -15.67 11.04
C ILE A 39 0.49 -17.10 11.37
N GLN A 40 1.49 -17.64 10.66
CA GLN A 40 2.02 -18.98 10.94
C GLN A 40 2.71 -19.03 12.31
N ASP A 41 3.51 -18.01 12.65
CA ASP A 41 4.20 -17.93 13.94
C ASP A 41 3.19 -17.86 15.09
N ALA A 42 2.13 -17.05 14.96
CA ALA A 42 1.04 -16.98 15.94
C ALA A 42 0.28 -18.31 16.10
N ARG A 43 0.02 -19.01 14.99
CA ARG A 43 -0.59 -20.36 15.01
C ARG A 43 0.29 -21.37 15.75
N GLN A 44 1.59 -21.36 15.49
CA GLN A 44 2.55 -22.26 16.16
C GLN A 44 2.68 -21.96 17.65
N ALA A 45 2.60 -20.69 18.04
CA ALA A 45 2.59 -20.26 19.43
C ALA A 45 1.25 -20.54 20.15
N GLY A 46 0.19 -20.86 19.42
CA GLY A 46 -1.17 -21.03 19.96
C GLY A 46 -1.85 -19.72 20.36
N ASP A 47 -1.32 -18.57 19.92
CA ASP A 47 -1.87 -17.24 20.20
C ASP A 47 -2.93 -16.87 19.16
N LYS A 48 -4.20 -17.13 19.51
CA LYS A 48 -5.35 -16.89 18.63
C LYS A 48 -5.66 -15.41 18.42
N ASP A 49 -5.30 -14.56 19.37
CA ASP A 49 -5.58 -13.13 19.26
C ASP A 49 -4.58 -12.46 18.31
N ALA A 50 -3.30 -12.83 18.42
CA ALA A 50 -2.28 -12.42 17.46
C ALA A 50 -2.58 -12.95 16.05
N GLU A 51 -2.94 -14.23 15.92
CA GLU A 51 -3.33 -14.82 14.63
C GLU A 51 -4.46 -14.02 13.98
N ARG A 52 -5.54 -13.76 14.74
CA ARG A 52 -6.69 -13.00 14.26
C ARG A 52 -6.30 -11.58 13.84
N CYS A 53 -5.48 -10.90 14.64
CA CYS A 53 -5.03 -9.54 14.35
C CYS A 53 -4.24 -9.49 13.03
N PHE A 54 -3.25 -10.36 12.84
CA PHE A 54 -2.47 -10.39 11.60
C PHE A 54 -3.33 -10.76 10.38
N GLN A 55 -4.26 -11.72 10.53
CA GLN A 55 -5.21 -12.07 9.48
C GLN A 55 -6.09 -10.88 9.07
N GLN A 56 -6.59 -10.12 10.05
CA GLN A 56 -7.39 -8.91 9.79
C GLN A 56 -6.62 -7.84 9.01
N ILE A 57 -5.36 -7.57 9.42
CA ILE A 57 -4.51 -6.60 8.72
C ILE A 57 -4.25 -7.06 7.29
N HIS A 58 -3.91 -8.34 7.11
CA HIS A 58 -3.64 -8.92 5.80
C HIS A 58 -4.85 -8.81 4.86
N ASP A 59 -6.04 -9.09 5.36
CA ASP A 59 -7.27 -9.02 4.58
C ASP A 59 -7.66 -7.56 4.27
N GLN A 60 -7.45 -6.63 5.21
CA GLN A 60 -7.66 -5.20 4.97
C GLN A 60 -6.71 -4.67 3.89
N ASN A 61 -5.44 -5.07 3.91
CA ASN A 61 -4.47 -4.66 2.87
C ASN A 61 -4.91 -5.10 1.47
N LYS A 62 -5.51 -6.30 1.33
CA LYS A 62 -6.06 -6.76 0.03
C LYS A 62 -7.23 -5.90 -0.44
N GLN A 63 -8.08 -5.46 0.48
CA GLN A 63 -9.18 -4.54 0.17
C GLN A 63 -8.62 -3.19 -0.28
N ASN A 64 -7.67 -2.63 0.48
CA ASN A 64 -7.01 -1.36 0.16
C ASN A 64 -6.34 -1.39 -1.22
N VAL A 65 -5.62 -2.47 -1.57
CA VAL A 65 -5.03 -2.65 -2.91
C VAL A 65 -6.10 -2.65 -4.01
N THR A 66 -7.28 -3.19 -3.75
CA THR A 66 -8.39 -3.18 -4.72
C THR A 66 -8.98 -1.78 -4.90
N GLU A 67 -9.09 -1.00 -3.83
CA GLU A 67 -9.52 0.39 -3.89
C GLU A 67 -8.48 1.27 -4.62
N LEU A 68 -7.21 1.13 -4.28
CA LEU A 68 -6.10 1.83 -4.93
C LEU A 68 -6.02 1.52 -6.43
N ARG A 69 -6.22 0.26 -6.83
CA ARG A 69 -6.33 -0.12 -8.26
C ARG A 69 -7.45 0.63 -8.98
N THR A 70 -8.59 0.81 -8.31
CA THR A 70 -9.73 1.55 -8.86
C THR A 70 -9.42 3.05 -8.98
N LEU A 71 -8.68 3.61 -8.02
CA LEU A 71 -8.22 5.00 -8.07
C LEU A 71 -7.21 5.22 -9.20
N LEU A 72 -6.24 4.32 -9.34
CA LEU A 72 -5.24 4.38 -10.42
C LEU A 72 -5.90 4.38 -11.80
N ALA A 73 -6.91 3.53 -12.02
CA ALA A 73 -7.65 3.49 -13.28
C ALA A 73 -8.35 4.83 -13.58
N LYS A 74 -8.87 5.53 -12.55
CA LYS A 74 -9.47 6.86 -12.70
C LYS A 74 -8.43 7.92 -13.03
N CYS A 75 -7.27 7.91 -12.36
CA CYS A 75 -6.17 8.86 -12.63
C CYS A 75 -5.69 8.75 -14.08
N ILE A 76 -5.45 7.52 -14.56
CA ILE A 76 -5.01 7.28 -15.93
C ILE A 76 -6.12 7.65 -16.94
N GLY A 77 -7.39 7.33 -16.64
CA GLY A 77 -8.52 7.70 -17.49
C GLY A 77 -8.74 9.21 -17.61
N ALA A 78 -8.56 9.97 -16.52
CA ALA A 78 -8.65 11.42 -16.53
C ALA A 78 -7.51 12.09 -17.33
N ALA A 79 -6.29 11.53 -17.27
CA ALA A 79 -5.14 12.02 -18.02
C ALA A 79 -5.27 11.86 -19.55
N GLN A 80 -6.12 10.95 -20.04
CA GLN A 80 -6.37 10.75 -21.48
C GLN A 80 -7.50 11.61 -22.05
N ALA A 81 -8.31 12.23 -21.18
CA ALA A 81 -9.45 13.08 -21.55
C ALA A 81 -9.14 14.59 -21.46
N SER A 82 -7.90 14.95 -21.11
CA SER A 82 -7.40 16.32 -20.94
C SER A 82 -6.44 16.68 -22.08
#